data_AF-A0A257UHI2-F1
#
_entry.id   AF-A0A257UHI2-F1
#
_cell.length_a   1.000
_cell.length_b   1.000
_cell.length_c   1.000
_cell.angle_alpha   90.00
_cell.angle_beta   90.00
_cell.angle_gamma   90.00
#
_symmetry.space_group_name_H-M   'P 1'
#
loop_
_entity.id
_entity.type
_entity.pdbx_description
1 polymer ?
#
loop_
_entity_poly.entity_id
_entity_poly.type
_entity_poly.pdbx_seq_one_letter_code
_entity_poly.pdbx_strand_id
1 'polypeptide(L)' 'MAFDPCDYGDAYTKRTLLWGHFTPPPKTNRVEPERVSSQGSWLMKLGGSSERTKELRSVTPAGFARAFFEANP' A
#
# COMPACT_ATOMS: atom_id res chain seq x y z
N MET A 1 5.91 -9.76 -7.56
CA MET A 1 6.08 -8.30 -7.74
C MET A 1 6.20 -7.63 -6.38
N ALA A 2 6.92 -6.52 -6.27
CA ALA A 2 6.93 -5.68 -5.08
C ALA A 2 6.37 -4.29 -5.41
N PHE A 3 5.64 -3.69 -4.47
CA PHE A 3 5.17 -2.31 -4.60
C PHE A 3 5.06 -1.61 -3.25
N ASP A 4 5.00 -0.29 -3.30
CA ASP A 4 4.59 0.56 -2.18
C ASP A 4 3.26 1.26 -2.50
N PRO A 5 2.38 1.51 -1.52
CA PRO A 5 1.12 2.23 -1.72
C PRO A 5 1.29 3.57 -2.44
N CYS A 6 2.38 4.29 -2.14
CA CYS A 6 2.71 5.56 -2.77
C CYS A 6 3.00 5.46 -4.27
N ASP A 7 3.27 4.27 -4.82
CA ASP A 7 3.38 4.07 -6.26
C ASP A 7 2.03 4.25 -6.99
N TYR A 8 0.89 4.18 -6.27
CA TYR A 8 -0.46 4.20 -6.82
C TYR A 8 -1.37 5.30 -6.23
N GLY A 9 -0.82 6.24 -5.47
CA GLY A 9 -1.54 7.44 -5.01
C GLY A 9 -1.85 7.47 -3.51
N ASP A 10 -1.53 6.41 -2.77
CA ASP A 10 -1.70 6.35 -1.33
C ASP A 10 -0.40 6.82 -0.64
N ALA A 11 -0.39 7.99 0.02
CA ALA A 11 0.82 8.69 0.46
C ALA A 11 1.56 8.07 1.66
N TYR A 12 1.89 6.78 1.61
CA TYR A 12 2.69 6.09 2.61
C TYR A 12 3.47 4.91 2.02
N THR A 13 4.53 4.52 2.71
CA THR A 13 5.33 3.34 2.35
C THR A 13 4.89 2.12 3.15
N LYS A 14 4.84 0.98 2.47
CA LYS A 14 4.55 -0.35 2.99
C LYS A 14 4.95 -1.36 1.93
N ARG A 15 6.22 -1.77 1.95
CA ARG A 15 6.75 -2.72 0.99
C ARG A 15 5.90 -3.99 1.01
N THR A 16 5.13 -4.19 -0.05
CA THR A 16 4.16 -5.28 -0.17
C THR A 16 4.60 -6.19 -1.29
N LEU A 17 4.62 -7.50 -1.01
CA LEU A 17 5.02 -8.53 -1.97
C LEU A 17 3.77 -9.24 -2.47
N LEU A 18 3.65 -9.36 -3.78
CA LEU A 18 2.60 -10.10 -4.47
C LEU A 18 3.21 -11.32 -5.15
N TRP A 19 2.51 -12.43 -5.03
CA TRP A 19 2.85 -13.73 -5.61
C TRP A 19 1.68 -14.24 -6.46
N GLY A 20 1.98 -14.97 -7.52
CA GLY A 20 0.98 -15.54 -8.44
C GLY A 20 1.20 -15.14 -9.90
N HIS A 21 0.24 -15.52 -10.75
CA HIS A 21 0.21 -15.15 -12.17
C HIS A 21 -0.77 -14.01 -12.37
N PHE A 22 -0.25 -12.85 -12.78
CA PHE A 22 -1.02 -11.64 -13.06
C PHE A 22 -0.19 -10.71 -13.93
N THR A 23 -0.85 -9.77 -14.60
CA THR A 23 -0.22 -8.65 -15.29
C THR A 23 0.14 -7.57 -14.24
N PRO A 24 1.43 -7.20 -14.11
CA PRO A 24 1.84 -6.12 -13.21
C PRO A 24 1.14 -4.81 -13.56
N PRO A 25 0.40 -4.17 -12.62
CA PRO A 25 -0.23 -2.90 -12.90
C PRO A 25 0.81 -1.78 -13.07
N PRO A 26 0.58 -0.83 -14.00
CA PRO A 26 1.47 0.32 -14.17
C PRO A 26 1.38 1.27 -12.97
N LYS A 27 2.51 1.85 -12.57
CA LYS A 27 2.57 2.87 -11.51
C LYS A 27 2.12 4.22 -12.08
N THR A 28 0.83 4.52 -12.01
CA THR A 28 0.23 5.68 -12.69
C THR A 28 0.18 6.95 -11.84
N ASN A 29 0.12 6.83 -10.51
CA ASN A 29 -0.14 7.96 -9.60
C ASN A 29 0.88 8.02 -8.47
N ARG A 30 2.18 8.03 -8.81
CA ARG A 30 3.20 8.10 -7.76
C ARG A 30 3.10 9.41 -6.98
N VAL A 31 3.00 9.30 -5.66
CA VAL A 31 2.98 10.44 -4.73
C VAL A 31 4.15 10.34 -3.75
N GLU A 32 4.60 11.49 -3.24
CA GLU A 32 5.62 11.50 -2.19
C GLU A 32 5.01 10.97 -0.88
N PRO A 33 5.63 9.99 -0.21
CA PRO A 33 5.11 9.48 1.05
C PRO A 33 5.10 10.56 2.15
N GLU A 34 4.00 10.67 2.87
CA GLU A 34 3.93 11.56 4.02
C GLU A 34 4.72 10.99 5.20
N ARG A 35 5.70 11.77 5.67
CA ARG A 35 6.41 11.46 6.90
C ARG A 35 5.59 11.93 8.10
N VAL A 36 4.88 11.00 8.73
CA VAL A 36 4.02 11.32 9.89
C VAL A 36 4.63 10.95 11.24
N SER A 37 5.80 10.30 11.25
CA SER A 37 6.53 9.93 12.47
C SER A 37 8.03 10.11 12.27
N SER A 38 8.78 10.17 13.37
CA SER A 38 10.26 10.16 13.34
C SER A 38 10.80 8.96 12.54
N GLN A 39 10.14 7.82 12.66
CA GLN A 39 10.44 6.54 11.99
C GLN A 39 9.90 6.47 10.54
N GLY A 40 9.16 7.47 10.05
CA GLY A 40 8.60 7.48 8.69
C GLY A 40 7.09 7.29 8.66
N SER A 41 6.65 6.19 8.04
CA SER A 41 5.25 5.86 7.69
C SER A 41 4.30 5.81 8.90
N TRP A 42 3.02 6.13 8.66
CA TRP A 42 1.96 6.10 9.68
C TRP A 42 1.70 4.71 10.24
N LEU A 43 2.03 3.66 9.48
CA LEU A 43 2.00 2.26 9.94
C LEU A 43 2.84 2.03 11.19
N MET A 44 3.90 2.82 11.41
CA MET A 44 4.71 2.73 12.63
C MET A 44 3.96 3.20 13.89
N LYS A 45 2.85 3.94 13.73
CA LYS A 45 1.93 4.29 14.83
C LYS A 45 0.92 3.18 15.12
N LEU A 46 0.75 2.22 14.20
CA LEU A 46 -0.23 1.13 14.32
C LEU A 46 0.37 -0.12 15.00
N GLY A 47 0.74 0.03 16.27
CA GLY A 47 1.15 -1.09 17.13
C GLY A 47 0.01 -1.81 17.84
N GLY A 48 0.31 -2.92 18.50
CA GLY A 48 -0.62 -3.64 19.37
C GLY A 48 -1.47 -4.71 18.67
N SER A 49 -2.32 -5.37 19.47
CA SER A 49 -3.09 -6.56 19.09
C SER A 49 -4.59 -6.31 18.87
N SER A 50 -5.06 -5.07 18.95
CA SER A 50 -6.47 -4.75 18.74
C SER A 50 -6.91 -5.11 17.31
N GLU A 51 -8.14 -5.60 17.16
CA GLU A 51 -8.71 -5.94 15.84
C GLU A 51 -8.71 -4.72 14.91
N ARG A 52 -9.05 -3.53 15.44
CA ARG A 52 -9.00 -2.27 14.70
C ARG A 52 -7.61 -1.98 14.12
N THR A 53 -6.55 -2.16 14.90
CA THR A 53 -5.17 -1.94 14.42
C THR A 53 -4.80 -2.97 13.35
N LYS A 54 -5.19 -4.24 13.53
CA LYS A 54 -4.93 -5.30 12.54
C LYS A 54 -5.63 -5.00 11.23
N GLU A 55 -6.89 -4.59 11.27
CA GLU A 55 -7.67 -4.22 10.10
C GLU A 55 -7.00 -3.09 9.32
N LEU A 56 -6.64 -1.98 9.99
CA LEU A 56 -5.96 -0.85 9.34
C LEU A 56 -4.62 -1.24 8.70
N ARG A 57 -3.91 -2.24 9.23
CA ARG A 57 -2.67 -2.77 8.62
C ARG A 57 -2.93 -3.77 7.50
N SER A 58 -4.12 -4.34 7.40
CA SER A 58 -4.48 -5.36 6.41
C SER A 58 -5.25 -4.79 5.22
N VAL A 59 -5.88 -3.61 5.37
CA VAL A 59 -6.57 -2.93 4.27
C VAL A 59 -5.62 -2.74 3.08
N THR A 60 -6.10 -3.17 1.91
CA THR A 60 -5.42 -2.98 0.63
C THR A 60 -5.51 -1.50 0.22
N PRO A 61 -4.41 -0.87 -0.20
CA PRO A 61 -4.43 0.52 -0.68
C PRO A 61 -5.39 0.66 -1.88
N ALA A 62 -6.24 1.69 -1.85
CA ALA A 62 -7.30 1.85 -2.85
C ALA A 62 -6.72 2.14 -4.25
N GLY A 63 -5.63 2.90 -4.32
CA GLY A 63 -4.95 3.19 -5.58
C GLY A 63 -4.41 1.93 -6.24
N PHE A 64 -3.78 1.06 -5.45
CA PHE A 64 -3.29 -0.23 -5.93
C PHE A 64 -4.44 -1.15 -6.36
N ALA A 65 -5.51 -1.26 -5.57
CA ALA A 65 -6.64 -2.13 -5.89
C ALA A 65 -7.28 -1.79 -7.24
N ARG A 66 -7.49 -0.50 -7.52
CA ARG A 66 -8.00 -0.04 -8.81
C ARG A 66 -7.03 -0.36 -9.96
N ALA A 67 -5.75 -0.03 -9.81
CA ALA A 67 -4.75 -0.27 -10.85
C ALA A 67 -4.59 -1.76 -11.17
N PHE A 68 -4.62 -2.62 -10.13
CA PHE A 68 -4.54 -4.07 -10.30
C PHE A 68 -5.75 -4.62 -11.06
N PHE A 69 -6.97 -4.17 -10.74
CA PHE A 69 -8.19 -4.53 -11.45
C PHE A 69 -8.15 -4.10 -12.92
N GLU A 70 -7.75 -2.86 -13.21
CA GLU A 70 -7.65 -2.34 -14.59
C GLU A 70 -6.61 -3.09 -15.44
N ALA A 71 -5.53 -3.57 -14.83
CA ALA A 71 -4.47 -4.31 -15.54
C ALA A 71 -4.79 -5.80 -15.75
N ASN A 72 -5.80 -6.34 -15.06
CA ASN A 72 -6.17 -7.77 -15.07
C ASN A 72 -7.67 -7.93 -15.35
N PRO A 73 -8.09 -7.82 -16.63
CA PRO A 73 -9.49 -7.97 -17.06
C PRO A 73 -10.01 -9.41 -17.00
#